data_AF-A0A4Q4Z7U5-F1
#
_entry.id   AF-A0A4Q4Z7U5-F1
#
_cell.length_a   1.000
_cell.length_b   1.000
_cell.length_c   1.000
_cell.angle_alpha   90.00
_cell.angle_beta   90.00
_cell.angle_gamma   90.00
#
_symmetry.space_group_name_H-M   'P 1'
#
loop_
_entity.id
_entity.type
_entity.pdbx_description
1 polymer ?
#
loop_
_entity_poly.entity_id
_entity_poly.type
_entity_poly.pdbx_seq_one_letter_code
_entity_poly.pdbx_strand_id
1 'polypeptide(L)'
;MAPRTWRTAAVGSSQPRAAYRESASRYVRGARTSEPARIRSVGVGAVVFTGHLRCGWRCDAWARVGRGGDGRAGSRVPSACHCSRTAILQSYCMKWTSEVNPMTDRRRARSAHTEEVVVAAATRLFVERGYARTSIADVAEAAGVSERTVYVRFAGKAELLKRAIDVAAAGDTQGVPVSARAWMTESLSAPTLDDRIDLLSAGIAEMHARLVPLVGVALEVVSEPVIAESARGGRTGTRNSMTRFWEGAERDGLLDDGVDLAWLAETTTIVAAAETALLRRHVVGDKGYAGWLARTLRQLARPEGVRLAPG
;
A
#
# COMPACT_ATOMS: atom_id res chain seq x y z
N MET A 1 6.83 -6.88 -64.04
CA MET A 1 7.50 -6.89 -62.72
C MET A 1 6.69 -6.03 -61.76
N ALA A 2 5.97 -6.64 -60.83
CA ALA A 2 5.18 -5.97 -59.80
C ALA A 2 6.01 -5.81 -58.51
N PRO A 3 5.92 -4.69 -57.77
CA PRO A 3 6.58 -4.55 -56.48
C PRO A 3 5.75 -5.17 -55.34
N ARG A 4 6.49 -5.70 -54.37
CA ARG A 4 6.10 -6.55 -53.24
C ARG A 4 5.04 -5.91 -52.33
N THR A 5 4.00 -6.68 -52.00
CA THR A 5 2.99 -6.38 -50.98
C THR A 5 3.47 -6.84 -49.60
N TRP A 6 3.50 -5.92 -48.64
CA TRP A 6 3.62 -6.27 -47.22
C TRP A 6 2.22 -6.55 -46.67
N ARG A 7 1.89 -7.83 -46.41
CA ARG A 7 0.73 -8.22 -45.60
C ARG A 7 1.09 -8.04 -44.13
N THR A 8 0.46 -7.08 -43.46
CA THR A 8 0.43 -7.03 -42.00
C THR A 8 -0.48 -8.15 -41.48
N ALA A 9 0.09 -9.08 -40.73
CA ALA A 9 -0.65 -10.08 -39.99
C ALA A 9 -1.51 -9.37 -38.92
N ALA A 10 -2.81 -9.64 -38.93
CA ALA A 10 -3.74 -9.17 -37.92
C ALA A 10 -3.49 -9.92 -36.61
N VAL A 11 -2.91 -9.24 -35.62
CA VAL A 11 -2.93 -9.71 -34.23
C VAL A 11 -4.33 -9.43 -33.68
N GLY A 12 -5.10 -10.50 -33.51
CA GLY A 12 -6.44 -10.47 -32.93
C GLY A 12 -6.42 -10.02 -31.47
N SER A 13 -6.85 -8.79 -31.21
CA SER A 13 -7.48 -8.40 -29.94
C SER A 13 -8.67 -7.51 -30.27
N SER A 14 -9.85 -8.11 -30.41
CA SER A 14 -11.11 -7.43 -30.72
C SER A 14 -11.73 -6.74 -29.50
N GLN A 15 -11.27 -7.03 -28.28
CA GLN A 15 -11.82 -6.50 -27.03
C GLN A 15 -11.57 -4.99 -26.75
N PRO A 16 -10.39 -4.39 -27.04
CA PRO A 16 -10.14 -2.99 -26.67
C PRO A 16 -10.99 -2.01 -27.48
N ARG A 17 -11.33 -2.35 -28.73
CA ARG A 17 -12.08 -1.47 -29.64
C ARG A 17 -13.55 -1.31 -29.24
N ALA A 18 -14.16 -2.37 -28.71
CA ALA A 18 -15.57 -2.35 -28.28
C ALA A 18 -15.78 -1.46 -27.05
N ALA A 19 -14.95 -1.64 -26.02
CA ALA A 19 -14.97 -0.81 -24.80
C ALA A 19 -14.70 0.68 -25.10
N TYR A 20 -13.81 0.96 -26.05
CA TYR A 20 -13.49 2.32 -26.48
C TYR A 20 -14.65 2.99 -27.24
N ARG A 21 -15.36 2.23 -28.09
CA ARG A 21 -16.53 2.73 -28.84
C ARG A 21 -17.71 3.00 -27.89
N GLU A 22 -17.92 2.12 -26.92
CA GLU A 22 -19.03 2.22 -25.97
C GLU A 22 -18.87 3.43 -25.03
N SER A 23 -17.65 3.68 -24.53
CA SER A 23 -17.32 4.87 -23.74
C SER A 23 -17.48 6.17 -24.54
N ALA A 24 -17.02 6.19 -25.79
CA ALA A 24 -17.22 7.33 -26.69
C ALA A 24 -18.71 7.61 -26.98
N SER A 25 -19.52 6.57 -27.17
CA SER A 25 -20.98 6.69 -27.36
C SER A 25 -21.74 7.09 -26.10
N ARG A 26 -21.24 6.75 -24.90
CA ARG A 26 -21.80 7.19 -23.61
C ARG A 26 -21.55 8.69 -23.39
N TYR A 27 -20.39 9.19 -23.82
CA TYR A 27 -20.04 10.61 -23.77
C TYR A 27 -20.85 11.48 -24.75
N VAL A 28 -21.03 11.03 -26.01
CA VAL A 28 -21.87 11.74 -27.00
C VAL A 28 -23.33 11.84 -26.52
N ARG A 29 -23.84 10.83 -25.80
CA ARG A 29 -25.20 10.85 -25.22
C ARG A 29 -25.36 11.79 -24.02
N GLY A 30 -24.27 12.12 -23.32
CA GLY A 30 -24.29 13.04 -22.16
C GLY A 30 -24.07 14.51 -22.51
N ALA A 31 -23.55 14.81 -23.70
CA ALA A 31 -23.37 16.18 -24.16
C ALA A 31 -24.71 16.76 -24.66
N ARG A 32 -25.19 17.86 -24.06
CA ARG A 32 -26.30 18.64 -24.63
C ARG A 32 -25.79 19.36 -25.89
N THR A 33 -25.88 18.69 -27.03
CA THR A 33 -25.59 19.29 -28.35
C THR A 33 -26.90 19.58 -29.08
N SER A 34 -26.93 20.64 -29.89
CA SER A 34 -28.10 20.98 -30.72
C SER A 34 -28.19 20.13 -32.00
N GLU A 35 -27.19 19.30 -32.30
CA GLU A 35 -27.17 18.30 -33.40
C GLU A 35 -26.32 17.07 -33.01
N PRO A 36 -26.61 15.86 -33.54
CA PRO A 36 -25.91 14.64 -33.15
C PRO A 36 -24.51 14.54 -33.79
N ALA A 37 -23.45 14.58 -32.97
CA ALA A 37 -22.08 14.33 -33.42
C ALA A 37 -21.90 12.87 -33.87
N ARG A 38 -21.39 12.64 -35.08
CA ARG A 38 -21.11 11.29 -35.62
C ARG A 38 -19.62 10.95 -35.50
N ILE A 39 -19.32 9.78 -34.93
CA ILE A 39 -17.96 9.25 -34.81
C ILE A 39 -17.50 8.73 -36.18
N ARG A 40 -16.40 9.28 -36.72
CA ARG A 40 -15.91 8.91 -38.07
C ARG A 40 -14.87 7.78 -38.04
N SER A 41 -14.00 7.75 -37.03
CA SER A 41 -13.01 6.68 -36.83
C SER A 41 -12.53 6.63 -35.37
N VAL A 42 -12.07 5.45 -34.94
CA VAL A 42 -11.46 5.20 -33.63
C VAL A 42 -10.09 4.57 -33.88
N GLY A 43 -9.03 5.31 -33.59
CA GLY A 43 -7.64 4.83 -33.60
C GLY A 43 -7.03 4.90 -32.21
N VAL A 44 -5.91 4.20 -32.01
CA VAL A 44 -5.14 4.28 -30.77
C VAL A 44 -4.72 5.75 -30.56
N GLY A 45 -5.29 6.40 -29.56
CA GLY A 45 -4.93 7.76 -29.15
C GLY A 45 -5.67 8.93 -29.84
N ALA A 46 -6.69 8.71 -30.67
CA ALA A 46 -7.48 9.82 -31.22
C ALA A 46 -8.92 9.44 -31.62
N VAL A 47 -9.88 10.33 -31.29
CA VAL A 47 -11.25 10.32 -31.83
C VAL A 47 -11.46 11.62 -32.62
N VAL A 48 -11.81 11.50 -33.90
CA VAL A 48 -12.07 12.65 -34.78
C VAL A 48 -13.57 12.90 -34.85
N PHE A 49 -14.00 14.10 -34.44
CA PHE A 49 -15.39 14.57 -34.55
C PHE A 49 -15.50 15.74 -35.55
N THR A 50 -16.67 15.87 -36.18
CA THR A 50 -17.07 17.06 -36.95
C THR A 50 -18.30 17.69 -36.31
N GLY A 51 -18.18 18.93 -35.79
CA GLY A 51 -19.29 19.72 -35.24
C GLY A 51 -18.82 21.01 -34.53
N HIS A 52 -19.63 22.08 -34.55
CA HIS A 52 -19.36 23.34 -33.87
C HIS A 52 -19.93 23.34 -32.44
N LEU A 53 -19.09 23.55 -31.43
CA LEU A 53 -19.50 23.69 -30.02
C LEU A 53 -19.65 25.18 -29.67
N ARG A 54 -20.81 25.60 -29.15
CA ARG A 54 -20.99 26.91 -28.47
C ARG A 54 -20.84 26.71 -26.96
N CYS A 55 -19.96 27.48 -26.33
CA CYS A 55 -19.72 27.43 -24.88
C CYS A 55 -20.71 28.35 -24.14
N GLY A 56 -21.40 27.84 -23.12
CA GLY A 56 -22.47 28.53 -22.39
C GLY A 56 -22.15 28.88 -20.93
N TRP A 57 -20.94 29.37 -20.63
CA TRP A 57 -20.58 29.81 -19.28
C TRP A 57 -20.64 31.35 -19.17
N ARG A 58 -21.48 31.86 -18.24
CA ARG A 58 -21.54 33.26 -17.80
C ARG A 58 -20.41 33.51 -16.79
N CYS A 59 -19.57 34.53 -17.02
CA CYS A 59 -18.58 35.02 -16.06
C CYS A 59 -19.14 36.26 -15.34
N ASP A 60 -19.62 36.12 -14.11
CA ASP A 60 -19.96 37.23 -13.22
C ASP A 60 -18.99 37.21 -12.02
N ALA A 61 -18.03 38.14 -11.99
CA ALA A 61 -17.38 38.74 -10.80
C ALA A 61 -16.04 39.41 -11.18
N TRP A 62 -16.00 40.74 -11.29
CA TRP A 62 -14.76 41.53 -11.25
C TRP A 62 -14.86 42.53 -10.09
N ALA A 63 -14.07 42.30 -9.05
CA ALA A 63 -13.87 43.23 -7.95
C ALA A 63 -12.80 44.27 -8.31
N ARG A 64 -13.06 45.52 -7.94
CA ARG A 64 -12.25 46.73 -8.15
C ARG A 64 -10.89 46.65 -7.44
N VAL A 65 -9.82 47.06 -8.13
CA VAL A 65 -8.66 47.72 -7.51
C VAL A 65 -8.27 48.91 -8.38
N GLY A 66 -8.03 50.04 -7.70
CA GLY A 66 -7.87 51.37 -8.28
C GLY A 66 -6.49 51.70 -8.87
N ARG A 67 -6.41 52.93 -9.37
CA ARG A 67 -5.46 53.50 -10.34
C ARG A 67 -4.06 53.84 -9.81
N GLY A 68 -3.09 53.73 -10.71
CA GLY A 68 -2.00 54.68 -10.99
C GLY A 68 -1.61 54.43 -12.45
N GLY A 69 -1.57 55.37 -13.38
CA GLY A 69 -1.00 56.71 -13.30
C GLY A 69 0.35 56.68 -14.04
N ASP A 70 0.33 56.54 -15.38
CA ASP A 70 1.09 57.38 -16.31
C ASP A 70 0.87 57.01 -17.77
N GLY A 71 0.86 58.06 -18.59
CA GLY A 71 0.12 58.15 -19.84
C GLY A 71 0.72 57.42 -21.03
N ARG A 72 -0.18 56.82 -21.81
CA ARG A 72 -0.20 56.90 -23.28
C ARG A 72 -1.59 56.55 -23.79
N ALA A 73 -2.29 57.55 -24.34
CA ALA A 73 -3.47 57.38 -25.18
C ALA A 73 -3.00 57.10 -26.63
N GLY A 74 -3.64 56.30 -27.48
CA GLY A 74 -4.82 55.47 -27.34
C GLY A 74 -5.07 54.69 -28.64
N SER A 75 -5.86 53.63 -28.56
CA SER A 75 -6.85 53.25 -29.57
C SER A 75 -7.84 52.30 -28.90
N ARG A 76 -9.11 52.69 -28.89
CA ARG A 76 -10.22 51.89 -28.39
C ARG A 76 -10.65 50.92 -29.50
N VAL A 77 -10.65 49.62 -29.21
CA VAL A 77 -11.42 48.62 -29.95
C VAL A 77 -12.07 47.69 -28.90
N PRO A 78 -13.38 47.37 -29.00
CA PRO A 78 -14.05 46.49 -28.04
C PRO A 78 -13.51 45.06 -28.10
N SER A 79 -13.29 44.44 -26.95
CA SER A 79 -12.86 43.05 -26.79
C SER A 79 -13.95 42.07 -27.20
N ALA A 80 -14.01 41.73 -28.48
CA ALA A 80 -14.66 40.52 -28.95
C ALA A 80 -13.81 39.30 -28.54
N CYS A 81 -14.38 38.45 -27.69
CA CYS A 81 -13.87 37.14 -27.27
C CYS A 81 -13.24 36.35 -28.44
N HIS A 82 -11.91 36.33 -28.52
CA HIS A 82 -11.18 35.36 -29.34
C HIS A 82 -10.97 34.08 -28.53
N CYS A 83 -11.91 33.15 -28.65
CA CYS A 83 -11.70 31.77 -28.23
C CYS A 83 -10.79 31.10 -29.28
N SER A 84 -9.47 31.12 -29.06
CA SER A 84 -8.53 30.44 -29.95
C SER A 84 -8.73 28.93 -29.86
N ARG A 85 -9.30 28.38 -30.94
CA ARG A 85 -9.66 26.98 -31.20
C ARG A 85 -8.52 25.95 -31.08
N THR A 86 -7.31 26.36 -30.70
CA THR A 86 -6.11 25.53 -30.66
C THR A 86 -5.67 25.16 -29.24
N ALA A 87 -6.06 25.94 -28.22
CA ALA A 87 -5.56 25.75 -26.85
C ALA A 87 -6.22 24.58 -26.08
N ILE A 88 -7.46 24.22 -26.43
CA ILE A 88 -8.21 23.18 -25.70
C ILE A 88 -7.74 21.77 -26.06
N LEU A 89 -7.38 21.52 -27.33
CA LEU A 89 -6.92 20.20 -27.77
C LEU A 89 -5.54 19.84 -27.20
N GLN A 90 -4.64 20.82 -27.05
CA GLN A 90 -3.30 20.57 -26.53
C GLN A 90 -3.28 20.34 -25.01
N SER A 91 -4.14 21.05 -24.27
CA SER A 91 -4.24 20.90 -22.81
C SER A 91 -4.92 19.60 -22.37
N TYR A 92 -5.89 19.09 -23.15
CA TYR A 92 -6.57 17.83 -22.82
C TYR A 92 -5.80 16.57 -23.26
N CYS A 93 -4.97 16.64 -24.30
CA CYS A 93 -4.12 15.51 -24.70
C CYS A 93 -3.03 15.19 -23.65
N MET A 94 -2.54 16.22 -22.92
CA MET A 94 -1.58 16.03 -21.83
C MET A 94 -2.21 15.51 -20.53
N LYS A 95 -3.50 15.81 -20.25
CA LYS A 95 -4.19 15.31 -19.05
C LYS A 95 -4.70 13.87 -19.18
N TRP A 96 -4.87 13.35 -20.39
CA TRP A 96 -5.39 11.98 -20.59
C TRP A 96 -4.30 10.90 -20.68
N THR A 97 -3.02 11.28 -20.81
CA THR A 97 -1.89 10.32 -20.81
C THR A 97 -1.36 9.99 -19.41
N SER A 98 -1.76 10.73 -18.38
CA SER A 98 -1.29 10.52 -17.00
C SER A 98 -2.06 9.46 -16.21
N GLU A 99 -3.27 9.06 -16.64
CA GLU A 99 -4.12 8.16 -15.83
C GLU A 99 -3.98 6.66 -16.11
N VAL A 100 -3.31 6.21 -17.20
CA VAL A 100 -2.84 4.81 -17.32
C VAL A 100 -1.87 4.70 -18.51
N ASN A 101 -0.56 4.74 -18.28
CA ASN A 101 0.41 4.30 -19.29
C ASN A 101 0.62 2.78 -19.17
N PRO A 102 0.08 1.97 -20.09
CA PRO A 102 0.08 0.51 -19.99
C PRO A 102 1.48 -0.11 -19.98
N MET A 103 2.50 0.58 -20.51
CA MET A 103 3.90 0.11 -20.42
C MET A 103 4.50 0.30 -19.03
N THR A 104 4.20 1.41 -18.36
CA THR A 104 4.66 1.64 -16.98
C THR A 104 3.97 0.71 -15.99
N ASP A 105 2.73 0.34 -16.27
CA ASP A 105 1.94 -0.57 -15.46
C ASP A 105 2.47 -2.01 -15.55
N ARG A 106 2.72 -2.50 -16.77
CA ARG A 106 3.39 -3.80 -16.99
C ARG A 106 4.76 -3.89 -16.34
N ARG A 107 5.56 -2.81 -16.40
CA ARG A 107 6.88 -2.77 -15.75
C ARG A 107 6.76 -2.80 -14.23
N ARG A 108 5.80 -2.09 -13.65
CA ARG A 108 5.51 -2.12 -12.20
C ARG A 108 5.02 -3.50 -11.76
N ALA A 109 4.05 -4.07 -12.45
CA ALA A 109 3.55 -5.42 -12.17
C ALA A 109 4.65 -6.48 -12.24
N ARG A 110 5.50 -6.45 -13.29
CA ARG A 110 6.66 -7.35 -13.39
C ARG A 110 7.67 -7.13 -12.27
N SER A 111 7.85 -5.89 -11.83
CA SER A 111 8.77 -5.56 -10.74
C SER A 111 8.27 -6.10 -9.40
N ALA A 112 6.98 -5.94 -9.11
CA ALA A 112 6.33 -6.46 -7.91
C ALA A 112 6.39 -7.99 -7.87
N HIS A 113 6.05 -8.65 -8.98
CA HIS A 113 6.14 -10.11 -9.07
C HIS A 113 7.56 -10.62 -8.85
N THR A 114 8.57 -9.95 -9.43
CA THR A 114 9.98 -10.29 -9.19
C THR A 114 10.34 -10.19 -7.71
N GLU A 115 9.85 -9.16 -7.02
CA GLU A 115 10.12 -8.98 -5.59
C GLU A 115 9.46 -10.09 -4.75
N GLU A 116 8.21 -10.43 -5.05
CA GLU A 116 7.48 -11.52 -4.38
C GLU A 116 8.23 -12.85 -4.47
N VAL A 117 8.65 -13.26 -5.66
CA VAL A 117 9.35 -14.55 -5.85
C VAL A 117 10.73 -14.56 -5.18
N VAL A 118 11.45 -13.43 -5.21
CA VAL A 118 12.76 -13.32 -4.56
C VAL A 118 12.63 -13.35 -3.04
N VAL A 119 11.68 -12.60 -2.47
CA VAL A 119 11.46 -12.58 -1.01
C VAL A 119 10.93 -13.92 -0.52
N ALA A 120 10.06 -14.60 -1.27
CA ALA A 120 9.59 -15.93 -0.92
C ALA A 120 10.73 -16.96 -0.93
N ALA A 121 11.58 -16.95 -1.96
CA ALA A 121 12.75 -17.83 -2.03
C ALA A 121 13.74 -17.56 -0.89
N ALA A 122 14.02 -16.28 -0.62
CA ALA A 122 14.88 -15.86 0.48
C ALA A 122 14.34 -16.30 1.84
N THR A 123 13.05 -16.06 2.09
CA THR A 123 12.38 -16.47 3.34
C THR A 123 12.55 -17.95 3.59
N ARG A 124 12.25 -18.78 2.58
CA ARG A 124 12.40 -20.24 2.68
C ARG A 124 13.84 -20.64 2.99
N LEU A 125 14.81 -20.13 2.21
CA LEU A 125 16.22 -20.51 2.37
C LEU A 125 16.79 -20.04 3.72
N PHE A 126 16.45 -18.83 4.18
CA PHE A 126 16.87 -18.34 5.49
C PHE A 126 16.31 -19.21 6.62
N VAL A 127 15.04 -19.61 6.56
CA VAL A 127 14.43 -20.45 7.59
C VAL A 127 14.99 -21.87 7.58
N GLU A 128 15.22 -22.45 6.39
CA GLU A 128 15.73 -23.84 6.27
C GLU A 128 17.23 -23.95 6.59
N ARG A 129 18.04 -22.96 6.16
CA ARG A 129 19.50 -23.06 6.16
C ARG A 129 20.18 -22.06 7.10
N GLY A 130 19.45 -21.10 7.65
CA GLY A 130 20.02 -19.99 8.42
C GLY A 130 20.67 -18.91 7.55
N TYR A 131 21.11 -17.82 8.17
CA TYR A 131 21.67 -16.67 7.48
C TYR A 131 23.04 -16.97 6.86
N ALA A 132 23.93 -17.63 7.61
CA ALA A 132 25.32 -17.84 7.20
C ALA A 132 25.44 -18.71 5.95
N ARG A 133 24.62 -19.78 5.84
CA ARG A 133 24.67 -20.76 4.73
C ARG A 133 23.83 -20.38 3.50
N THR A 134 23.20 -19.21 3.52
CA THR A 134 22.40 -18.72 2.39
C THR A 134 23.15 -17.60 1.68
N SER A 135 23.38 -17.72 0.38
CA SER A 135 23.96 -16.67 -0.47
C SER A 135 22.91 -15.99 -1.35
N ILE A 136 23.23 -14.81 -1.89
CA ILE A 136 22.37 -14.14 -2.88
C ILE A 136 22.25 -14.96 -4.16
N ALA A 137 23.30 -15.72 -4.53
CA ALA A 137 23.28 -16.63 -5.66
C ALA A 137 22.25 -17.76 -5.47
N ASP A 138 22.23 -18.40 -4.29
CA ASP A 138 21.24 -19.43 -3.94
C ASP A 138 19.81 -18.91 -4.06
N VAL A 139 19.58 -17.68 -3.57
CA VAL A 139 18.25 -17.04 -3.65
C VAL A 139 17.87 -16.74 -5.10
N ALA A 140 18.80 -16.21 -5.90
CA ALA A 140 18.56 -15.88 -7.29
C ALA A 140 18.19 -17.13 -8.10
N GLU A 141 18.96 -18.21 -7.91
CA GLU A 141 18.70 -19.52 -8.51
C GLU A 141 17.32 -20.04 -8.10
N ALA A 142 17.02 -20.08 -6.80
CA ALA A 142 15.76 -20.57 -6.27
C ALA A 142 14.54 -19.74 -6.73
N ALA A 143 14.73 -18.43 -7.00
CA ALA A 143 13.71 -17.53 -7.50
C ALA A 143 13.59 -17.52 -9.04
N GLY A 144 14.49 -18.21 -9.76
CA GLY A 144 14.51 -18.20 -11.23
C GLY A 144 14.88 -16.84 -11.84
N VAL A 145 15.71 -16.05 -11.15
CA VAL A 145 16.17 -14.73 -11.62
C VAL A 145 17.70 -14.65 -11.64
N SER A 146 18.25 -13.63 -12.29
CA SER A 146 19.71 -13.38 -12.21
C SER A 146 20.08 -12.71 -10.89
N GLU A 147 21.30 -12.95 -10.39
CA GLU A 147 21.84 -12.24 -9.23
C GLU A 147 21.78 -10.71 -9.39
N ARG A 148 22.10 -10.22 -10.60
CA ARG A 148 21.97 -8.79 -10.94
C ARG A 148 20.57 -8.26 -10.66
N THR A 149 19.53 -9.06 -10.91
CA THR A 149 18.13 -8.66 -10.66
C THR A 149 17.83 -8.53 -9.17
N VAL A 150 18.47 -9.35 -8.33
CA VAL A 150 18.39 -9.26 -6.87
C VAL A 150 19.14 -8.03 -6.38
N TYR A 151 20.39 -7.82 -6.82
CA TYR A 151 21.21 -6.67 -6.42
C TYR A 151 20.65 -5.31 -6.85
N VAL A 152 19.86 -5.25 -7.93
CA VAL A 152 19.14 -4.03 -8.32
C VAL A 152 18.09 -3.63 -7.27
N ARG A 153 17.57 -4.58 -6.48
CA ARG A 153 16.52 -4.34 -5.46
C ARG A 153 17.08 -4.28 -4.05
N PHE A 154 18.06 -5.11 -3.75
CA PHE A 154 18.60 -5.29 -2.42
C PHE A 154 20.09 -5.01 -2.43
N ALA A 155 20.54 -4.09 -1.57
CA ALA A 155 21.95 -3.75 -1.47
C ALA A 155 22.81 -4.94 -1.02
N GLY A 156 22.21 -5.91 -0.33
CA GLY A 156 22.88 -7.14 0.06
C GLY A 156 21.98 -8.09 0.85
N LYS A 157 22.59 -9.12 1.44
CA LYS A 157 21.90 -10.19 2.15
C LYS A 157 21.16 -9.70 3.41
N ALA A 158 21.72 -8.74 4.15
CA ALA A 158 21.07 -8.15 5.32
C ALA A 158 19.79 -7.39 4.94
N GLU A 159 19.83 -6.57 3.88
CA GLU A 159 18.64 -5.89 3.35
C GLU A 159 17.57 -6.88 2.85
N LEU A 160 17.99 -7.96 2.20
CA LEU A 160 17.06 -9.00 1.78
C LEU A 160 16.40 -9.73 2.97
N LEU A 161 17.15 -10.04 4.02
CA LEU A 161 16.58 -10.60 5.25
C LEU A 161 15.61 -9.62 5.92
N LYS A 162 16.00 -8.34 6.04
CA LYS A 162 15.13 -7.28 6.55
C LYS A 162 13.83 -7.19 5.75
N ARG A 163 13.90 -7.25 4.42
CA ARG A 163 12.70 -7.26 3.58
C ARG A 163 11.84 -8.49 3.81
N ALA A 164 12.44 -9.67 3.95
CA ALA A 164 11.72 -10.90 4.27
C ALA A 164 10.98 -10.78 5.62
N ILE A 165 11.61 -10.20 6.64
CA ILE A 165 10.99 -9.91 7.93
C ILE A 165 9.80 -8.96 7.78
N ASP A 166 9.95 -7.87 7.02
CA ASP A 166 8.85 -6.93 6.79
C ASP A 166 7.66 -7.61 6.11
N VAL A 167 7.91 -8.42 5.07
CA VAL A 167 6.86 -9.12 4.32
C VAL A 167 6.18 -10.17 5.20
N ALA A 168 6.96 -10.90 6.01
CA ALA A 168 6.42 -11.87 6.96
C ALA A 168 5.56 -11.20 8.03
N ALA A 169 5.97 -10.04 8.57
CA ALA A 169 5.16 -9.25 9.49
C ALA A 169 3.87 -8.75 8.81
N ALA A 170 4.00 -8.21 7.59
CA ALA A 170 2.91 -7.51 6.95
C ALA A 170 1.86 -8.44 6.32
N GLY A 171 2.25 -9.59 5.76
CA GLY A 171 1.34 -10.42 4.95
C GLY A 171 1.75 -10.55 3.49
N ASP A 172 2.44 -9.53 2.97
CA ASP A 172 2.63 -9.31 1.54
C ASP A 172 3.74 -8.29 1.28
N THR A 173 3.96 -8.00 0.00
CA THR A 173 4.93 -7.01 -0.51
C THR A 173 4.37 -5.60 -0.65
N GLN A 174 3.10 -5.34 -0.33
CA GLN A 174 2.38 -4.10 -0.68
C GLN A 174 2.78 -2.88 0.16
N GLY A 175 3.66 -3.05 1.16
CA GLY A 175 4.19 -1.95 1.96
C GLY A 175 3.19 -1.32 2.94
N VAL A 176 2.00 -1.92 3.10
CA VAL A 176 1.03 -1.50 4.12
C VAL A 176 1.57 -1.89 5.50
N PRO A 177 1.74 -0.93 6.43
CA PRO A 177 2.27 -1.22 7.76
C PRO A 177 1.29 -2.07 8.58
N VAL A 178 1.81 -2.85 9.52
CA VAL A 178 1.02 -3.73 10.41
C VAL A 178 -0.11 -2.94 11.11
N SER A 179 0.17 -1.71 11.54
CA SER A 179 -0.79 -0.83 12.20
C SER A 179 -2.01 -0.42 11.35
N ALA A 180 -1.95 -0.65 10.04
CA ALA A 180 -3.02 -0.35 9.09
C ALA A 180 -3.64 -1.61 8.45
N ARG A 181 -3.29 -2.80 8.95
CA ARG A 181 -3.89 -4.06 8.47
C ARG A 181 -5.31 -4.22 8.98
N ALA A 182 -6.16 -4.86 8.18
CA ALA A 182 -7.59 -5.03 8.47
C ALA A 182 -7.82 -5.60 9.89
N TRP A 183 -7.18 -6.72 10.22
CA TRP A 183 -7.26 -7.34 11.54
C TRP A 183 -6.86 -6.40 12.68
N MET A 184 -5.86 -5.54 12.46
CA MET A 184 -5.42 -4.57 13.45
C MET A 184 -6.46 -3.46 13.58
N THR A 185 -6.93 -2.88 12.48
CA THR A 185 -7.94 -1.83 12.51
C THR A 185 -9.28 -2.30 13.07
N GLU A 186 -9.69 -3.53 12.77
CA GLU A 186 -10.89 -4.16 13.31
C GLU A 186 -10.75 -4.43 14.82
N SER A 187 -9.58 -4.89 15.27
CA SER A 187 -9.31 -5.07 16.71
C SER A 187 -9.38 -3.76 17.51
N LEU A 188 -9.17 -2.61 16.86
CA LEU A 188 -9.24 -1.29 17.51
C LEU A 188 -10.67 -0.76 17.61
N SER A 189 -11.61 -1.28 16.82
CA SER A 189 -12.97 -0.74 16.72
C SER A 189 -14.06 -1.74 17.08
N ALA A 190 -13.70 -2.97 17.45
CA ALA A 190 -14.68 -3.98 17.84
C ALA A 190 -15.52 -3.52 19.05
N PRO A 191 -16.79 -3.96 19.17
CA PRO A 191 -17.74 -3.38 20.12
C PRO A 191 -17.42 -3.64 21.59
N THR A 192 -16.77 -4.77 21.90
CA THR A 192 -16.45 -5.18 23.27
C THR A 192 -14.95 -5.37 23.44
N LEU A 193 -14.45 -5.23 24.68
CA LEU A 193 -13.03 -5.50 24.97
C LEU A 193 -12.64 -6.93 24.60
N ASP A 194 -13.52 -7.89 24.84
CA ASP A 194 -13.28 -9.30 24.51
C ASP A 194 -13.12 -9.51 23.00
N ASP A 195 -13.99 -8.91 22.18
CA ASP A 195 -13.87 -8.99 20.71
C ASP A 195 -12.57 -8.35 20.23
N ARG A 196 -12.19 -7.20 20.81
CA ARG A 196 -10.92 -6.52 20.50
C ARG A 196 -9.72 -7.41 20.81
N ILE A 197 -9.71 -8.01 21.99
CA ILE A 197 -8.62 -8.90 22.44
C ILE A 197 -8.54 -10.15 21.56
N ASP A 198 -9.68 -10.75 21.20
CA ASP A 198 -9.69 -11.95 20.36
C ASP A 198 -9.19 -11.67 18.93
N LEU A 199 -9.65 -10.58 18.31
CA LEU A 199 -9.17 -10.13 16.99
C LEU A 199 -7.67 -9.80 17.02
N LEU A 200 -7.22 -9.05 18.03
CA LEU A 200 -5.81 -8.71 18.19
C LEU A 200 -4.96 -9.96 18.36
N SER A 201 -5.37 -10.87 19.25
CA SER A 201 -4.60 -12.07 19.58
C SER A 201 -4.53 -13.05 18.41
N ALA A 202 -5.62 -13.20 17.66
CA ALA A 202 -5.64 -14.01 16.44
C ALA A 202 -4.73 -13.42 15.36
N GLY A 203 -4.83 -12.11 15.10
CA GLY A 203 -4.01 -11.42 14.11
C GLY A 203 -2.51 -11.45 14.45
N ILE A 204 -2.15 -11.21 15.72
CA ILE A 204 -0.76 -11.34 16.17
C ILE A 204 -0.27 -12.78 16.01
N ALA A 205 -1.07 -13.78 16.36
CA ALA A 205 -0.67 -15.18 16.24
C ALA A 205 -0.44 -15.60 14.77
N GLU A 206 -1.32 -15.20 13.85
CA GLU A 206 -1.16 -15.47 12.42
C GLU A 206 0.07 -14.77 11.83
N MET A 207 0.30 -13.51 12.22
CA MET A 207 1.53 -12.78 11.87
C MET A 207 2.77 -13.50 12.42
N HIS A 208 2.75 -13.88 13.70
CA HIS A 208 3.88 -14.53 14.37
C HIS A 208 4.21 -15.90 13.78
N ALA A 209 3.22 -16.67 13.31
CA ALA A 209 3.46 -17.94 12.65
C ALA A 209 4.40 -17.81 11.44
N ARG A 210 4.36 -16.66 10.75
CA ARG A 210 5.22 -16.35 9.59
C ARG A 210 6.50 -15.62 10.00
N LEU A 211 6.40 -14.72 10.97
CA LEU A 211 7.49 -13.82 11.39
C LEU A 211 8.52 -14.50 12.30
N VAL A 212 8.08 -15.29 13.29
CA VAL A 212 8.95 -15.83 14.35
C VAL A 212 10.12 -16.69 13.82
N PRO A 213 9.96 -17.54 12.78
CA PRO A 213 11.09 -18.26 12.21
C PRO A 213 12.21 -17.33 11.69
N LEU A 214 11.85 -16.22 11.06
CA LEU A 214 12.83 -15.23 10.56
C LEU A 214 13.43 -14.40 11.70
N VAL A 215 12.68 -14.12 12.77
CA VAL A 215 13.24 -13.50 13.98
C VAL A 215 14.32 -14.40 14.58
N GLY A 216 14.10 -15.72 14.62
CA GLY A 216 15.11 -16.68 15.05
C GLY A 216 16.41 -16.56 14.24
N VAL A 217 16.30 -16.46 12.91
CA VAL A 217 17.46 -16.24 12.02
C VAL A 217 18.12 -14.87 12.26
N ALA A 218 17.32 -13.81 12.46
CA ALA A 218 17.84 -12.47 12.69
C ALA A 218 18.62 -12.35 14.01
N LEU A 219 18.26 -13.13 15.03
CA LEU A 219 18.98 -13.18 16.31
C LEU A 219 20.41 -13.72 16.16
N GLU A 220 20.70 -14.52 15.13
CA GLU A 220 22.06 -15.00 14.84
C GLU A 220 22.98 -13.89 14.31
N VAL A 221 22.41 -12.79 13.82
CA VAL A 221 23.13 -11.72 13.11
C VAL A 221 22.78 -10.33 13.61
N VAL A 222 22.50 -10.19 14.89
CA VAL A 222 22.17 -8.90 15.53
C VAL A 222 23.27 -7.85 15.42
N SER A 223 24.50 -8.26 15.09
CA SER A 223 25.62 -7.35 14.82
C SER A 223 25.49 -6.61 13.48
N GLU A 224 24.68 -7.11 12.54
CA GLU A 224 24.42 -6.43 11.27
C GLU A 224 23.58 -5.16 11.53
N PRO A 225 24.08 -3.95 11.20
CA PRO A 225 23.41 -2.69 11.57
C PRO A 225 21.98 -2.58 11.04
N VAL A 226 21.75 -3.02 9.80
CA VAL A 226 20.42 -3.04 9.16
C VAL A 226 19.42 -3.91 9.94
N ILE A 227 19.88 -5.08 10.42
CA ILE A 227 19.03 -5.99 11.18
C ILE A 227 18.78 -5.43 12.58
N ALA A 228 19.80 -4.87 13.24
CA ALA A 228 19.66 -4.23 14.54
C ALA A 228 18.71 -3.02 14.50
N GLU A 229 18.75 -2.22 13.43
CA GLU A 229 17.82 -1.12 13.20
C GLU A 229 16.39 -1.61 12.92
N SER A 230 16.23 -2.60 12.05
CA SER A 230 14.94 -3.23 11.79
C SER A 230 14.30 -3.79 13.06
N ALA A 231 15.07 -4.47 13.91
CA ALA A 231 14.60 -5.00 15.18
C ALA A 231 14.18 -3.89 16.16
N ARG A 232 14.94 -2.78 16.23
CA ARG A 232 14.54 -1.60 17.02
C ARG A 232 13.25 -0.99 16.50
N GLY A 233 13.11 -0.84 15.17
CA GLY A 233 11.89 -0.35 14.52
C GLY A 233 10.69 -1.24 14.80
N GLY A 234 10.85 -2.56 14.72
CA GLY A 234 9.82 -3.56 15.04
C GLY A 234 9.33 -3.42 16.48
N ARG A 235 10.24 -3.36 17.47
CA ARG A 235 9.88 -3.18 18.88
C ARG A 235 9.13 -1.87 19.14
N THR A 236 9.55 -0.77 18.50
CA THR A 236 8.83 0.50 18.55
C THR A 236 7.43 0.38 17.93
N GLY A 237 7.31 -0.33 16.80
CA GLY A 237 6.03 -0.60 16.15
C GLY A 237 5.07 -1.41 17.03
N THR A 238 5.56 -2.44 17.72
CA THR A 238 4.78 -3.21 18.69
C THR A 238 4.30 -2.33 19.83
N ARG A 239 5.20 -1.55 20.44
CA ARG A 239 4.84 -0.61 21.51
C ARG A 239 3.73 0.34 21.08
N ASN A 240 3.89 1.00 19.93
CA ASN A 240 2.90 1.94 19.41
C ASN A 240 1.54 1.27 19.14
N SER A 241 1.55 0.01 18.68
CA SER A 241 0.31 -0.74 18.41
C SER A 241 -0.41 -1.11 19.71
N MET A 242 0.32 -1.54 20.74
CA MET A 242 -0.25 -1.88 22.04
C MET A 242 -0.74 -0.64 22.79
N THR A 243 0.02 0.45 22.81
CA THR A 243 -0.43 1.74 23.35
C THR A 243 -1.73 2.20 22.69
N ARG A 244 -1.78 2.21 21.35
CA ARG A 244 -2.98 2.61 20.61
C ARG A 244 -4.17 1.69 20.88
N PHE A 245 -3.93 0.40 21.08
CA PHE A 245 -4.98 -0.57 21.40
C PHE A 245 -5.63 -0.25 22.74
N TRP A 246 -4.82 -0.06 23.79
CA TRP A 246 -5.35 0.21 25.13
C TRP A 246 -5.93 1.61 25.28
N GLU A 247 -5.28 2.64 24.75
CA GLU A 247 -5.86 4.00 24.69
C GLU A 247 -7.18 4.02 23.92
N GLY A 248 -7.29 3.20 22.88
CA GLY A 248 -8.53 3.02 22.13
C GLY A 248 -9.62 2.38 22.97
N ALA A 249 -9.30 1.36 23.75
CA ALA A 249 -10.25 0.70 24.66
C ALA A 249 -10.70 1.65 25.79
N GLU A 250 -9.78 2.41 26.38
CA GLU A 250 -10.09 3.41 27.41
C GLU A 250 -11.02 4.50 26.88
N ARG A 251 -10.66 5.12 25.75
CA ARG A 251 -11.48 6.17 25.13
C ARG A 251 -12.91 5.72 24.84
N ASP A 252 -13.08 4.46 24.49
CA ASP A 252 -14.37 3.89 24.13
C ASP A 252 -15.12 3.32 25.36
N GLY A 253 -14.60 3.52 26.58
CA GLY A 253 -15.24 3.14 27.85
C GLY A 253 -15.25 1.64 28.11
N LEU A 254 -14.29 0.89 27.55
CA LEU A 254 -14.22 -0.57 27.63
C LEU A 254 -13.32 -1.11 28.75
N LEU A 255 -12.65 -0.23 29.50
CA LEU A 255 -11.81 -0.59 30.63
C LEU A 255 -12.50 -0.24 31.94
N ASP A 256 -12.26 -1.05 32.97
CA ASP A 256 -12.75 -0.78 34.32
C ASP A 256 -12.02 0.44 34.94
N ASP A 257 -12.68 1.11 35.87
CA ASP A 257 -12.07 2.18 36.67
C ASP A 257 -10.86 1.64 37.48
N GLY A 258 -9.75 2.38 37.46
CA GLY A 258 -8.56 2.07 38.25
C GLY A 258 -7.54 1.16 37.56
N VAL A 259 -7.69 0.88 36.27
CA VAL A 259 -6.64 0.26 35.45
C VAL A 259 -5.49 1.24 35.25
N ASP A 260 -4.25 0.83 35.54
CA ASP A 260 -3.05 1.57 35.14
C ASP A 260 -2.78 1.35 33.64
N LEU A 261 -3.24 2.29 32.82
CA LEU A 261 -3.10 2.22 31.37
C LEU A 261 -1.64 2.18 30.91
N ALA A 262 -0.76 2.93 31.57
CA ALA A 262 0.64 3.02 31.18
C ALA A 262 1.34 1.67 31.43
N TRP A 263 1.14 1.10 32.62
CA TRP A 263 1.64 -0.22 32.97
C TRP A 263 1.03 -1.31 32.08
N LEU A 264 -0.27 -1.24 31.79
CA LEU A 264 -0.95 -2.21 30.93
C LEU A 264 -0.35 -2.19 29.51
N ALA A 265 -0.19 -1.00 28.91
CA ALA A 265 0.41 -0.87 27.59
C ALA A 265 1.87 -1.33 27.55
N GLU A 266 2.68 -1.00 28.56
CA GLU A 266 4.07 -1.43 28.66
C GLU A 266 4.18 -2.96 28.81
N THR A 267 3.46 -3.52 29.77
CA THR A 267 3.49 -4.96 30.08
C THR A 267 3.04 -5.77 28.87
N THR A 268 1.93 -5.38 28.25
CA THR A 268 1.38 -6.10 27.11
C THR A 268 2.22 -5.94 25.85
N THR A 269 3.02 -4.86 25.71
CA THR A 269 4.05 -4.75 24.66
C THR A 269 5.07 -5.89 24.75
N ILE A 270 5.52 -6.22 25.96
CA ILE A 270 6.47 -7.32 26.18
C ILE A 270 5.79 -8.66 25.91
N VAL A 271 4.58 -8.86 26.44
CA VAL A 271 3.81 -10.11 26.26
C VAL A 271 3.51 -10.40 24.79
N ALA A 272 3.18 -9.36 24.01
CA ALA A 272 2.83 -9.47 22.59
C ALA A 272 4.05 -9.48 21.65
N ALA A 273 5.28 -9.31 22.14
CA ALA A 273 6.47 -9.26 21.30
C ALA A 273 6.77 -10.60 20.60
N ALA A 274 7.35 -10.53 19.40
CA ALA A 274 7.76 -11.73 18.65
C ALA A 274 8.84 -12.53 19.40
N GLU A 275 9.72 -11.86 20.14
CA GLU A 275 10.71 -12.49 21.02
C GLU A 275 10.05 -13.31 22.13
N THR A 276 8.93 -12.86 22.69
CA THR A 276 8.15 -13.62 23.68
C THR A 276 7.51 -14.85 23.05
N ALA A 277 6.98 -14.73 21.83
CA ALA A 277 6.47 -15.88 21.10
C ALA A 277 7.58 -16.92 20.83
N LEU A 278 8.77 -16.47 20.45
CA LEU A 278 9.95 -17.33 20.23
C LEU A 278 10.40 -17.99 21.54
N LEU A 279 10.54 -17.24 22.63
CA LEU A 279 10.90 -17.77 23.94
C LEU A 279 9.88 -18.82 24.39
N ARG A 280 8.59 -18.50 24.26
CA ARG A 280 7.51 -19.40 24.63
C ARG A 280 7.57 -20.70 23.81
N ARG A 281 7.81 -20.61 22.50
CA ARG A 281 8.04 -21.77 21.63
C ARG A 281 9.15 -22.68 22.16
N HIS A 282 10.26 -22.10 22.61
CA HIS A 282 11.40 -22.86 23.14
C HIS A 282 11.16 -23.46 24.53
N VAL A 283 10.40 -22.79 25.39
CA VAL A 283 10.22 -23.21 26.79
C VAL A 283 9.00 -24.10 27.00
N VAL A 284 7.86 -23.79 26.36
CA VAL A 284 6.58 -24.48 26.57
C VAL A 284 5.95 -25.01 25.27
N GLY A 285 6.61 -24.83 24.12
CA GLY A 285 6.19 -25.35 22.81
C GLY A 285 5.27 -24.44 22.00
N ASP A 286 4.94 -24.89 20.78
CA ASP A 286 4.29 -24.09 19.73
C ASP A 286 2.76 -23.99 19.82
N LYS A 287 2.12 -24.73 20.74
CA LYS A 287 0.66 -24.83 20.77
C LYS A 287 0.01 -23.70 21.59
N GLY A 288 -1.06 -23.15 21.03
CA GLY A 288 -2.02 -22.30 21.76
C GLY A 288 -1.56 -20.86 22.02
N TYR A 289 -0.67 -20.29 21.21
CA TYR A 289 -0.20 -18.91 21.39
C TYR A 289 -1.35 -17.88 21.40
N ALA A 290 -2.26 -17.94 20.42
CA ALA A 290 -3.40 -17.02 20.34
C ALA A 290 -4.28 -17.05 21.61
N GLY A 291 -4.67 -18.25 22.05
CA GLY A 291 -5.50 -18.41 23.24
C GLY A 291 -4.78 -18.06 24.54
N TRP A 292 -3.47 -18.31 24.62
CA TRP A 292 -2.64 -17.88 25.74
C TRP A 292 -2.54 -16.35 25.80
N LEU A 293 -2.27 -15.69 24.67
CA LEU A 293 -2.20 -14.24 24.58
C LEU A 293 -3.53 -13.61 24.96
N ALA A 294 -4.63 -14.06 24.37
CA ALA A 294 -5.97 -13.53 24.64
C ALA A 294 -6.36 -13.66 26.12
N ARG A 295 -6.07 -14.81 26.75
CA ARG A 295 -6.28 -15.02 28.18
C ARG A 295 -5.42 -14.07 29.02
N THR A 296 -4.15 -13.89 28.63
CA THR A 296 -3.20 -13.05 29.35
C THR A 296 -3.62 -11.58 29.29
N LEU A 297 -3.99 -11.06 28.12
CA LEU A 297 -4.46 -9.68 27.97
C LEU A 297 -5.73 -9.41 28.79
N ARG A 298 -6.69 -10.34 28.82
CA ARG A 298 -7.89 -10.24 29.67
C ARG A 298 -7.59 -10.21 31.16
N GLN A 299 -6.58 -10.97 31.61
CA GLN A 299 -6.19 -10.99 33.01
C GLN A 299 -5.49 -9.69 33.41
N LEU A 300 -4.62 -9.16 32.54
CA LEU A 300 -3.89 -7.91 32.78
C LEU A 300 -4.80 -6.68 32.72
N ALA A 301 -5.87 -6.70 31.92
CA ALA A 301 -6.81 -5.58 31.79
C ALA A 301 -7.75 -5.40 33.00
N ARG A 302 -7.65 -6.25 34.02
CA ARG A 302 -8.44 -6.12 35.25
C ARG A 302 -7.76 -5.13 36.20
N PRO A 303 -8.53 -4.31 36.94
CA PRO A 303 -7.96 -3.37 37.90
C PRO A 303 -7.19 -4.12 39.00
N GLU A 304 -6.11 -3.50 39.50
CA GLU A 304 -5.29 -4.08 40.56
C GLU A 304 -6.09 -4.17 41.87
N GLY A 305 -6.75 -5.31 42.08
CA GLY A 305 -7.66 -5.52 43.21
C GLY A 305 -7.74 -6.95 43.75
N VAL A 306 -7.03 -7.92 43.16
CA VAL A 306 -6.83 -9.23 43.79
C VAL A 306 -5.44 -9.24 44.41
N ARG A 307 -5.37 -8.81 45.67
CA ARG A 307 -4.30 -9.25 46.56
C ARG A 307 -4.20 -10.77 46.44
N LEU A 308 -3.12 -11.28 45.87
CA LEU A 308 -2.72 -12.65 46.14
C LEU A 308 -2.61 -12.73 47.66
N ALA A 309 -3.55 -13.41 48.31
CA ALA A 309 -3.44 -13.69 49.72
C ALA A 309 -2.07 -14.35 49.93
N PRO A 310 -1.24 -13.88 50.88
CA PRO A 310 -0.01 -14.60 51.20
C PRO A 310 -0.40 -16.01 51.63
N GLY A 311 0.04 -17.00 50.86
CA GLY A 311 -0.08 -18.42 51.19
C GLY A 311 0.86 -18.81 52.32
#